data_AF-A0A5N7ZQM2-F1
#
_entry.id   AF-A0A5N7ZQM2-F1
#
_cell.length_a   1.000
_cell.length_b   1.000
_cell.length_c   1.000
_cell.angle_alpha   90.00
_cell.angle_beta   90.00
_cell.angle_gamma   90.00
#
_symmetry.space_group_name_H-M   'P 1'
#
loop_
_entity.id
_entity.type
_entity.pdbx_description
1 polymer ?
#
loop_
_entity_poly.entity_id
_entity_poly.type
_entity_poly.pdbx_seq_one_letter_code
_entity_poly.pdbx_strand_id
1 'polypeptide(L)'
;SAALIADVTAQAIARHRQQRLPPGIYHLAAGGATSWHAFARYLISGAAARGASLALTPDRIRPIASKDYPATAKRPHNSRLDTARLTAALALRLPSWTEGVDRYLDQLSARGEFT
;
A
#
# COMPACT_ATOMS: atom_id res chain seq x y z
N SER A 1 3.99 -2.15 -0.93
CA SER A 1 5.35 -1.65 -0.62
C SER A 1 6.38 -2.53 -1.32
N ALA A 2 7.61 -2.05 -1.50
CA ALA A 2 8.69 -2.84 -2.09
C ALA A 2 8.96 -4.13 -1.30
N ALA A 3 8.97 -4.05 0.03
CA ALA A 3 9.13 -5.20 0.92
C ALA A 3 8.07 -6.29 0.68
N LEU A 4 6.78 -5.92 0.64
CA LEU A 4 5.70 -6.88 0.38
C LEU A 4 5.86 -7.59 -0.97
N ILE A 5 6.24 -6.83 -2.01
CA ILE A 5 6.47 -7.40 -3.34
C ILE A 5 7.64 -8.39 -3.29
N ALA A 6 8.76 -8.01 -2.68
CA ALA A 6 9.93 -8.87 -2.55
C ALA A 6 9.60 -10.17 -1.79
N ASP A 7 8.94 -10.08 -0.63
CA ASP A 7 8.60 -11.25 0.20
C ASP A 7 7.69 -12.23 -0.54
N VAL A 8 6.65 -11.72 -1.20
CA VAL A 8 5.69 -12.56 -1.93
C VAL A 8 6.33 -13.15 -3.19
N THR A 9 7.17 -12.38 -3.90
CA THR A 9 7.91 -12.90 -5.05
C THR A 9 8.89 -13.99 -4.65
N ALA A 10 9.61 -13.85 -3.53
CA ALA A 10 10.50 -14.90 -3.02
C ALA A 10 9.73 -16.20 -2.71
N GLN A 11 8.58 -16.09 -2.05
CA GLN A 11 7.69 -17.24 -1.81
C GLN A 11 7.16 -17.86 -3.11
N ALA A 12 6.76 -17.03 -4.07
CA ALA A 12 6.26 -17.48 -5.36
C ALA A 12 7.32 -18.26 -6.15
N ILE A 13 8.56 -17.76 -6.18
CA ILE A 13 9.69 -18.45 -6.82
C ILE A 13 9.94 -19.81 -6.14
N ALA A 14 9.99 -19.84 -4.79
CA ALA A 14 10.21 -21.07 -4.06
C ALA A 14 9.12 -22.12 -4.33
N ARG A 15 7.84 -21.71 -4.31
CA ARG A 15 6.70 -22.60 -4.59
C ARG A 15 6.68 -23.04 -6.06
N HIS A 16 7.02 -22.16 -6.99
CA HIS A 16 7.08 -22.51 -8.42
C HIS A 16 8.17 -23.55 -8.71
N ARG A 17 9.36 -23.41 -8.11
CA ARG A 17 10.45 -24.41 -8.23
C ARG A 17 10.06 -25.79 -7.69
N GLN A 18 9.15 -25.83 -6.71
CA GLN A 18 8.58 -27.07 -6.17
C GLN A 18 7.39 -27.59 -7.00
N GLN A 19 7.06 -26.96 -8.14
CA GLN A 19 5.87 -27.24 -8.96
C GLN A 19 4.53 -27.06 -8.19
N ARG A 20 4.54 -26.26 -7.11
CA ARG A 20 3.37 -25.98 -6.25
C ARG A 20 2.69 -24.64 -6.55
N LEU A 21 3.23 -23.88 -7.49
CA LEU A 21 2.61 -22.67 -8.02
C LEU A 21 2.55 -22.78 -9.55
N PRO A 22 1.36 -22.94 -10.15
CA PRO A 22 1.19 -22.98 -11.59
C PRO A 22 1.64 -21.66 -12.25
N PRO A 23 2.26 -21.71 -13.44
CA PRO A 23 2.57 -20.51 -14.19
C PRO A 23 1.28 -19.75 -14.54
N GLY A 24 1.37 -18.42 -14.61
CA GLY A 24 0.23 -17.58 -14.96
C GLY A 24 0.34 -16.17 -14.42
N ILE A 25 -0.72 -15.40 -14.64
CA ILE A 25 -0.84 -14.02 -14.19
C ILE A 25 -1.58 -13.99 -12.85
N TYR A 26 -0.98 -13.31 -11.87
CA TYR A 26 -1.52 -13.13 -10.53
C TYR A 26 -1.47 -11.64 -10.17
N HIS A 27 -2.51 -11.14 -9.51
CA HIS A 27 -2.47 -9.81 -8.92
C HIS A 27 -1.82 -9.85 -7.53
N LEU A 28 -0.97 -8.87 -7.27
CA LEU A 28 -0.36 -8.64 -5.97
C LEU A 28 -0.57 -7.18 -5.56
N ALA A 29 -1.34 -6.99 -4.49
CA ALA A 29 -1.54 -5.71 -3.81
C ALA A 29 -1.67 -5.97 -2.30
N ALA A 30 -1.45 -4.94 -1.48
CA ALA A 30 -1.83 -5.05 -0.06
C ALA A 30 -3.35 -5.24 0.07
N GLY A 31 -3.78 -5.82 1.19
CA GLY A 31 -5.19 -6.01 1.50
C GLY A 31 -5.93 -4.68 1.74
N GLY A 32 -7.23 -4.69 1.45
CA GLY A 32 -8.10 -3.53 1.57
C GLY A 32 -8.02 -2.58 0.37
N ALA A 33 -8.75 -1.47 0.47
CA ALA A 33 -8.74 -0.41 -0.53
C ALA A 33 -8.98 0.94 0.14
N THR A 34 -8.51 2.02 -0.47
CA THR A 34 -8.69 3.38 0.02
C THR A 34 -8.71 4.37 -1.14
N SER A 35 -9.08 5.62 -0.87
CA SER A 35 -8.93 6.74 -1.81
C SER A 35 -7.62 7.49 -1.55
N TRP A 36 -7.14 8.28 -2.53
CA TRP A 36 -5.98 9.15 -2.32
C TRP A 36 -6.16 10.12 -1.16
N HIS A 37 -7.37 10.65 -1.00
CA HIS A 37 -7.72 11.55 0.11
C HIS A 37 -7.60 10.85 1.47
N ALA A 38 -8.20 9.67 1.62
CA ALA A 38 -8.15 8.91 2.87
C ALA A 38 -6.74 8.41 3.18
N PHE A 39 -5.98 7.99 2.16
CA PHE A 39 -4.57 7.63 2.30
C PHE A 39 -3.73 8.80 2.82
N ALA A 40 -3.84 9.98 2.22
CA ALA A 40 -3.09 11.17 2.64
C ALA A 40 -3.42 11.59 4.07
N ARG A 41 -4.71 11.57 4.45
CA ARG A 41 -5.13 11.81 5.84
C ARG A 41 -4.51 10.81 6.80
N TYR A 42 -4.57 9.51 6.47
CA TYR A 42 -4.00 8.46 7.30
C TYR A 42 -2.49 8.62 7.51
N LEU A 43 -1.76 8.91 6.42
CA LEU A 43 -0.31 9.14 6.45
C LEU A 43 0.08 10.31 7.35
N ILE A 44 -0.57 11.47 7.18
CA ILE A 44 -0.29 12.68 7.97
C ILE A 44 -0.66 12.48 9.44
N SER A 45 -1.80 11.85 9.73
CA SER A 45 -2.17 11.49 11.10
C SER A 45 -1.13 10.56 11.74
N GLY A 46 -0.69 9.53 11.00
CA GLY A 46 0.27 8.56 11.50
C GLY A 46 1.66 9.15 11.75
N ALA A 47 2.10 10.09 10.92
CA ALA A 47 3.36 10.81 11.10
C ALA A 47 3.30 11.75 12.31
N ALA A 48 2.22 12.53 12.45
CA ALA A 48 2.02 13.42 13.60
C ALA A 48 1.98 12.64 14.93
N ALA A 49 1.32 11.47 14.94
CA ALA A 49 1.28 10.58 16.11
C ALA A 49 2.67 10.06 16.53
N ARG A 50 3.65 10.09 15.62
CA ARG A 50 5.05 9.68 15.86
C ARG A 50 5.98 10.87 16.12
N GLY A 51 5.41 12.05 16.39
CA GLY A 51 6.16 13.25 16.76
C GLY A 51 6.68 14.09 15.59
N ALA A 52 6.26 13.80 14.35
CA ALA A 52 6.66 14.62 13.20
C ALA A 52 6.11 16.06 13.33
N SER A 53 7.01 17.04 13.23
CA SER A 53 6.63 18.46 13.15
C SER A 53 6.17 18.80 11.73
N LEU A 54 4.85 18.76 11.50
CA LEU A 54 4.25 18.97 10.19
C LEU A 54 3.50 20.30 10.14
N ALA A 55 3.73 21.07 9.07
CA ALA A 55 2.93 22.27 8.78
C ALA A 55 1.47 21.93 8.39
N LEU A 56 1.23 20.71 7.90
CA LEU A 56 -0.06 20.23 7.44
C LEU A 56 -0.71 19.34 8.50
N THR A 57 -1.98 19.60 8.82
CA THR A 57 -2.80 18.69 9.64
C THR A 57 -3.77 17.87 8.77
N PRO A 58 -4.22 16.70 9.23
CA PRO A 58 -5.14 15.85 8.46
C PRO A 58 -6.43 16.58 8.04
N ASP A 59 -6.95 17.47 8.88
CA ASP A 59 -8.18 18.23 8.63
C ASP A 59 -8.04 19.33 7.59
N ARG A 60 -6.81 19.71 7.26
CA ARG A 60 -6.54 20.63 6.15
C ARG A 60 -6.49 19.92 4.79
N ILE A 61 -6.53 18.59 4.77
CA ILE A 61 -6.56 17.79 3.53
C ILE A 61 -8.01 17.66 3.05
N ARG A 62 -8.37 18.49 2.07
CA ARG A 62 -9.72 18.51 1.47
C ARG A 62 -9.82 17.51 0.31
N PRO A 63 -10.93 16.78 0.19
CA PRO A 63 -11.16 15.93 -0.97
C PRO A 63 -11.37 16.79 -2.23
N ILE A 64 -11.01 16.24 -3.39
CA ILE A 64 -11.26 16.83 -4.70
C ILE A 64 -11.72 15.72 -5.66
N ALA A 65 -12.65 16.02 -6.56
CA ALA A 65 -13.04 15.05 -7.58
C ALA A 65 -11.98 15.01 -8.69
N SER A 66 -11.76 13.83 -9.29
CA SER A 66 -10.74 13.67 -10.34
C SER A 66 -10.96 14.58 -11.55
N LYS A 67 -12.21 15.00 -11.83
CA LYS A 67 -12.54 15.94 -12.92
C LYS A 67 -12.05 17.37 -12.64
N ASP A 68 -11.94 17.74 -11.36
CA ASP A 68 -11.55 19.08 -10.93
C ASP A 68 -10.01 19.22 -10.83
N TYR A 69 -9.28 18.12 -11.10
CA TYR A 69 -7.82 18.09 -11.17
C TYR A 69 -7.38 17.30 -12.43
N PRO A 70 -7.46 17.93 -13.62
CA PRO A 70 -7.19 17.23 -14.88
C PRO A 70 -5.72 16.83 -14.98
N ALA A 71 -5.50 15.53 -15.22
CA ALA A 71 -4.18 14.98 -15.50
C ALA A 71 -4.07 14.66 -17.00
N THR A 72 -2.86 14.79 -17.58
CA THR A 72 -2.59 14.49 -18.99
C THR A 72 -3.00 13.07 -19.39
N ALA A 73 -2.83 12.11 -18.49
CA ALA A 73 -3.23 10.73 -18.69
C ALA A 73 -4.46 10.37 -17.85
N LYS A 74 -5.48 9.80 -18.49
CA LYS A 74 -6.71 9.35 -17.83
C LYS A 74 -6.39 8.31 -16.76
N ARG A 75 -6.81 8.58 -15.52
CA ARG A 75 -6.67 7.65 -14.40
C ARG A 75 -7.93 6.78 -14.30
N PRO A 76 -7.80 5.45 -14.10
CA PRO A 76 -8.96 4.60 -13.82
C PRO A 76 -9.67 5.03 -12.54
N HIS A 77 -11.01 4.98 -12.53
CA HIS A 77 -11.79 5.22 -11.32
C HIS A 77 -11.70 4.07 -10.31
N ASN A 78 -11.44 2.85 -10.79
CA ASN A 78 -11.29 1.67 -9.96
C ASN A 78 -9.95 0.99 -10.26
N SER A 79 -9.07 0.97 -9.25
CA SER A 79 -7.77 0.30 -9.29
C SER A 79 -7.67 -0.84 -8.28
N ARG A 80 -8.81 -1.32 -7.75
CA ARG A 80 -8.84 -2.46 -6.83
C ARG A 80 -8.47 -3.73 -7.60
N LEU A 81 -7.56 -4.50 -7.05
CA LEU A 81 -7.11 -5.77 -7.61
C LEU A 81 -7.61 -6.92 -6.73
N ASP A 82 -8.29 -7.88 -7.35
CA ASP A 82 -8.60 -9.14 -6.68
C ASP A 82 -7.35 -10.01 -6.61
N THR A 83 -6.93 -10.33 -5.39
CA THR A 83 -5.72 -11.11 -5.08
C THR A 83 -6.02 -12.55 -4.66
N ALA A 84 -7.30 -12.98 -4.69
CA ALA A 84 -7.75 -14.29 -4.19
C ALA A 84 -6.99 -15.46 -4.81
N ARG A 85 -6.70 -15.39 -6.13
CA ARG A 85 -5.93 -16.41 -6.84
C ARG A 85 -4.53 -16.59 -6.26
N LEU A 86 -3.85 -15.49 -5.93
CA LEU A 86 -2.49 -15.52 -5.38
C LEU A 86 -2.49 -16.00 -3.93
N THR A 87 -3.39 -15.47 -3.10
CA THR A 87 -3.48 -15.83 -1.68
C THR A 87 -3.83 -17.31 -1.50
N ALA A 88 -4.72 -17.85 -2.34
CA ALA A 88 -5.03 -19.27 -2.35
C ALA A 88 -3.83 -20.13 -2.80
N ALA A 89 -3.17 -19.76 -3.90
CA ALA A 89 -2.06 -20.55 -4.43
C ALA A 89 -0.82 -20.58 -3.51
N LEU A 90 -0.56 -19.49 -2.78
CA LEU A 90 0.55 -19.41 -1.85
C LEU A 90 0.18 -19.78 -0.41
N ALA A 91 -1.12 -19.92 -0.10
CA ALA A 91 -1.65 -20.08 1.25
C ALA A 91 -1.15 -18.97 2.19
N LEU A 92 -1.27 -17.72 1.75
CA LEU A 92 -0.86 -16.53 2.52
C LEU A 92 -2.01 -15.53 2.68
N ARG A 93 -1.90 -14.70 3.71
CA ARG A 93 -2.73 -13.52 3.90
C ARG A 93 -1.91 -12.28 3.57
N LEU A 94 -2.45 -11.41 2.72
CA LEU A 94 -1.82 -10.12 2.43
C LEU A 94 -2.19 -9.12 3.55
N PRO A 95 -1.21 -8.39 4.11
CA PRO A 95 -1.44 -7.44 5.20
C PRO A 95 -2.30 -6.27 4.72
N SER A 96 -3.00 -5.60 5.64
CA SER A 96 -3.72 -4.36 5.32
C SER A 96 -2.74 -3.32 4.76
N TRP A 97 -3.18 -2.49 3.82
CA TRP A 97 -2.37 -1.39 3.29
C TRP A 97 -1.85 -0.44 4.39
N THR A 98 -2.63 -0.28 5.48
CA THR A 98 -2.25 0.54 6.63
C THR A 98 -1.01 0.03 7.35
N GLU A 99 -0.86 -1.30 7.50
CA GLU A 99 0.32 -1.90 8.12
C GLU A 99 1.62 -1.55 7.37
N GLY A 100 1.54 -1.46 6.04
CA GLY A 100 2.67 -1.03 5.21
C GLY A 100 3.02 0.44 5.40
N VAL A 101 2.02 1.30 5.62
CA VAL A 101 2.21 2.72 5.90
C VAL A 101 2.80 2.90 7.29
N ASP A 102 2.24 2.24 8.30
CA ASP A 102 2.71 2.31 9.68
C ASP A 102 4.17 1.88 9.79
N ARG A 103 4.53 0.74 9.18
CA ARG A 103 5.92 0.26 9.16
C ARG A 103 6.87 1.28 8.54
N TYR A 104 6.46 1.94 7.47
CA TYR A 104 7.28 2.97 6.83
C TYR A 104 7.46 4.18 7.75
N LEU A 105 6.39 4.65 8.39
CA LEU A 105 6.45 5.76 9.35
C LEU A 105 7.29 5.42 10.59
N ASP A 106 7.20 4.19 11.09
CA ASP A 106 8.05 3.70 12.18
C ASP A 106 9.54 3.73 11.79
N GLN A 107 9.85 3.37 10.54
CA GLN A 107 11.22 3.43 10.02
C GLN A 107 11.76 4.85 9.92
N LEU A 108 10.95 5.82 9.46
CA LEU A 108 11.35 7.23 9.42
C LEU A 108 11.58 7.77 10.85
N SER A 109 10.68 7.46 11.77
CA SER A 109 10.79 7.85 13.18
C SER A 109 12.08 7.30 13.81
N ALA A 110 12.35 6.00 13.61
CA ALA A 110 13.55 5.35 14.14
C ALA A 110 14.86 5.91 13.56
N ARG A 111 14.82 6.53 12.37
CA ARG A 111 15.97 7.20 11.74
C ARG A 111 16.15 8.65 12.19
N GLY A 112 15.25 9.18 13.02
CA GLY A 112 15.27 10.58 13.44
C GLY A 112 14.83 11.55 12.33
N GLU A 113 14.10 11.09 11.31
CA GLU A 113 13.68 11.92 10.18
C GLU A 113 12.43 12.78 10.49
N PHE A 114 11.97 12.76 11.73
CA PHE A 114 10.81 13.53 12.22
C PHE A 114 11.20 14.69 13.15
N THR A 115 12.48 14.76 13.54
CA THR A 115 13.09 15.85 14.33
C THR A 115 13.67 16.93 13.44
#